data_AF-A0A1G0DLI3-F1
#
_entry.id   AF-A0A1G0DLI3-F1
#
_cell.length_a   1.000
_cell.length_b   1.000
_cell.length_c   1.000
_cell.angle_alpha   90.00
_cell.angle_beta   90.00
_cell.angle_gamma   90.00
#
_symmetry.space_group_name_H-M   'P 1'
#
loop_
_entity.id
_entity.type
_entity.pdbx_description
1 polymer ?
#
loop_
_entity_poly.entity_id
_entity_poly.type
_entity_poly.pdbx_seq_one_letter_code
_entity_poly.pdbx_strand_id
1 'polypeptide(L)' 'MAYARSRWDSCTARGSVRLNWQLIRMPLRLIDYVVVHELAHLAEMNHSPAFWRVVATACPDYMKRRCELRGWRLAAASL' A
#
# COMPACT_ATOMS: atom_id res chain seq x y z
N MET A 1 -1.18 6.60 -12.36
CA MET A 1 -0.82 5.45 -13.24
C MET A 1 -1.14 4.16 -12.51
N ALA A 2 -2.20 3.47 -12.96
CA ALA A 2 -2.64 2.19 -12.43
C ALA A 2 -1.84 1.06 -13.09
N TYR A 3 -0.88 0.47 -12.36
CA TYR A 3 -0.24 -0.76 -12.82
C TYR A 3 -1.22 -1.91 -12.58
N ALA A 4 -2.08 -2.18 -13.56
CA ALA A 4 -2.93 -3.36 -13.56
C ALA A 4 -2.04 -4.59 -13.74
N ARG A 5 -1.79 -5.32 -12.63
CA ARG A 5 -1.65 -6.79 -12.64
C ARG A 5 -1.68 -7.48 -11.28
N SER A 6 -1.67 -6.76 -10.16
CA SER A 6 -1.79 -7.36 -8.83
C SER A 6 -1.72 -6.26 -7.77
N ARG A 7 -2.86 -5.67 -7.40
CA ARG A 7 -2.86 -4.66 -6.34
C ARG A 7 -2.86 -5.37 -4.99
N TRP A 8 -1.93 -4.98 -4.12
CA TRP A 8 -1.92 -5.38 -2.72
C TRP A 8 -3.14 -4.83 -1.98
N ASP A 9 -3.77 -3.80 -2.55
CA ASP A 9 -4.64 -2.89 -1.83
C ASP A 9 -5.36 -1.87 -2.74
N SER A 10 -6.39 -1.22 -2.18
CA SER A 10 -7.04 -0.05 -2.76
C SER A 10 -7.88 0.73 -1.76
N CYS A 11 -7.95 2.04 -1.96
CA CYS A 11 -8.84 2.95 -1.27
C CYS A 11 -9.72 3.71 -2.27
N THR A 12 -10.97 3.94 -1.90
CA THR A 12 -11.93 4.71 -2.69
C THR A 12 -12.15 6.09 -2.08
N ALA A 13 -12.60 7.05 -2.90
CA ALA A 13 -12.95 8.38 -2.42
C ALA A 13 -14.10 8.41 -1.38
N ARG A 14 -14.84 7.31 -1.24
CA ARG A 14 -15.87 7.13 -0.20
C ARG A 14 -15.32 6.57 1.12
N GLY A 15 -14.00 6.41 1.23
CA GLY A 15 -13.34 5.93 2.45
C GLY A 15 -13.33 4.41 2.63
N SER A 16 -13.75 3.62 1.61
CA SER A 16 -13.61 2.17 1.67
C SER A 16 -12.17 1.77 1.32
N VAL A 17 -11.50 1.10 2.27
CA VAL A 17 -10.18 0.49 2.12
C VAL A 17 -10.34 -1.03 1.95
N ARG A 18 -9.60 -1.61 1.00
CA ARG A 18 -9.55 -3.06 0.76
C ARG A 18 -8.10 -3.51 0.71
N LEU A 19 -7.82 -4.60 1.41
CA LEU A 19 -6.50 -5.22 1.44
C LEU A 19 -6.58 -6.62 0.84
N ASN A 20 -5.54 -7.01 0.11
CA ASN A 20 -5.42 -8.34 -0.44
C ASN A 20 -4.98 -9.33 0.65
N TRP A 21 -5.72 -10.42 0.82
CA TRP A 21 -5.41 -11.44 1.85
C TRP A 21 -3.99 -12.02 1.72
N GLN A 22 -3.42 -12.04 0.50
CA GLN A 22 -2.08 -12.57 0.26
C GLN A 22 -0.97 -11.75 0.95
N LEU A 23 -1.28 -10.55 1.47
CA LEU A 23 -0.38 -9.77 2.32
C LEU A 23 0.14 -10.59 3.51
N ILE A 24 -0.61 -11.57 4.00
CA ILE A 24 -0.20 -12.45 5.11
C ILE A 24 1.12 -13.19 4.85
N ARG A 25 1.55 -13.29 3.58
CA ARG A 25 2.81 -13.93 3.18
C ARG A 25 4.02 -13.00 3.29
N MET A 26 3.81 -11.73 3.59
CA MET A 26 4.88 -10.73 3.70
C MET A 26 5.38 -10.57 5.13
N PRO A 27 6.62 -10.08 5.33
CA PRO A 27 7.05 -9.52 6.60
C PRO A 27 6.07 -8.46 7.11
N LEU A 28 5.73 -8.51 8.40
CA LEU A 28 4.77 -7.59 9.04
C LEU A 28 5.03 -6.12 8.72
N ARG A 29 6.31 -5.69 8.75
CA ARG A 29 6.69 -4.31 8.43
C ARG A 29 6.28 -3.85 7.02
N LEU A 30 6.19 -4.76 6.04
CA LEU A 30 5.70 -4.42 4.70
C LEU A 30 4.17 -4.34 4.68
N ILE A 31 3.50 -5.21 5.45
CA ILE A 31 2.05 -5.12 5.65
C ILE A 31 1.69 -3.77 6.30
N ASP A 32 2.42 -3.35 7.34
CA ASP A 32 2.24 -2.04 7.98
C ASP A 32 2.37 -0.90 6.97
N TYR A 33 3.35 -0.97 6.07
CA TYR A 33 3.52 0.04 5.03
C TYR A 33 2.33 0.11 4.07
N VAL A 34 1.81 -1.04 3.63
CA VAL A 34 0.61 -1.12 2.78
C VAL A 34 -0.62 -0.56 3.51
N VAL A 35 -0.81 -0.92 4.78
CA VAL A 35 -1.91 -0.39 5.60
C VAL A 35 -1.80 1.13 5.76
N VAL A 36 -0.62 1.65 6.11
CA VAL A 36 -0.37 3.09 6.24
C VAL A 36 -0.60 3.80 4.90
N HIS A 37 -0.20 3.20 3.77
CA HIS A 37 -0.41 3.75 2.44
C HIS A 37 -1.89 3.97 2.13
N GLU A 38 -2.71 2.96 2.40
CA GLU A 38 -4.15 3.03 2.13
C GLU A 38 -4.90 3.92 3.11
N LEU A 39 -4.51 3.94 4.38
CA LEU A 39 -5.09 4.86 5.35
C LEU A 39 -4.71 6.32 5.04
N ALA A 40 -3.52 6.58 4.50
CA ALA A 40 -3.14 7.91 4.05
C ALA A 40 -4.04 8.41 2.90
N HIS A 41 -4.64 7.50 2.11
CA HIS A 41 -5.63 7.88 1.10
C HIS A 41 -6.91 8.46 1.70
N LEU A 42 -7.25 8.18 2.95
CA LEU A 42 -8.40 8.82 3.62
C LEU A 42 -8.20 10.33 3.82
N ALA A 43 -6.94 10.79 3.90
CA ALA A 43 -6.59 12.20 3.99
C ALA A 43 -6.28 12.81 2.62
N GLU A 44 -5.55 12.08 1.77
CA GLU A 44 -5.04 12.58 0.49
C GLU A 44 -5.20 11.53 -0.62
N MET A 45 -6.16 11.72 -1.52
CA MET A 45 -6.54 10.68 -2.49
C MET A 45 -5.49 10.46 -3.62
N ASN A 46 -4.55 11.39 -3.77
CA ASN A 46 -3.50 11.32 -4.79
C ASN A 46 -2.11 11.20 -4.11
N HIS A 47 -1.12 10.67 -4.81
CA HIS A 47 0.25 10.53 -4.30
C HIS A 47 1.06 11.84 -4.32
N SER A 48 0.45 12.96 -3.94
CA SER A 48 1.09 14.28 -3.85
C SER A 48 2.12 14.34 -2.71
N PRO A 49 2.93 15.42 -2.64
CA PRO A 49 3.78 15.67 -1.48
C PRO A 49 3.02 15.76 -0.14
N ALA A 50 1.72 16.09 -0.14
CA ALA A 50 0.89 16.07 1.05
C ALA A 50 0.63 14.62 1.50
N PHE A 51 0.26 13.72 0.59
CA PHE A 51 0.11 12.30 0.87
C PHE A 51 1.37 11.69 1.48
N TRP A 52 2.54 11.94 0.88
CA TRP A 52 3.80 11.37 1.39
C TRP A 52 4.19 11.93 2.76
N ARG A 53 3.77 13.16 3.09
CA ARG A 53 3.90 13.69 4.46
C ARG A 53 3.06 12.89 5.44
N VAL A 54 1.80 12.58 5.11
CA VAL A 54 0.92 11.73 5.95
C VAL A 54 1.51 10.33 6.13
N VAL A 55 2.01 9.70 5.06
CA VAL A 55 2.67 8.39 5.17
C VAL A 55 3.89 8.47 6.11
N ALA A 56 4.71 9.52 5.98
CA ALA A 56 5.92 9.68 6.77
C ALA A 56 5.67 9.89 8.27
N THR A 57 4.50 10.41 8.67
CA THR A 57 4.18 10.58 10.11
C THR A 57 4.00 9.24 10.82
N ALA A 58 3.48 8.22 10.12
CA ALA A 58 3.24 6.89 10.70
C ALA A 58 4.32 5.87 10.31
N CYS A 59 5.02 6.08 9.18
CA CYS A 59 6.05 5.18 8.68
C CYS A 59 7.28 5.97 8.20
N PRO A 60 8.18 6.43 9.10
CA PRO A 60 9.32 7.27 8.74
C PRO A 60 10.27 6.64 7.70
N ASP A 61 10.38 5.31 7.67
CA ASP A 61 11.20 4.54 6.75
C ASP A 61 10.45 4.08 5.48
N TYR A 62 9.30 4.69 5.16
CA TYR A 62 8.42 4.27 4.06
C TYR A 62 9.14 4.11 2.71
N MET A 63 10.15 4.93 2.42
CA MET A 63 10.91 4.86 1.17
C MET A 63 11.65 3.53 1.03
N LYS A 64 12.21 3.01 2.13
CA LYS A 64 12.89 1.71 2.16
C LYS A 64 11.88 0.58 1.96
N ARG A 65 10.75 0.62 2.67
CA ARG A 65 9.68 -0.37 2.57
C ARG A 65 9.04 -0.39 1.18
N ARG A 66 8.80 0.78 0.58
CA ARG A 66 8.33 0.94 -0.80
C ARG A 66 9.32 0.37 -1.80
N CYS A 67 10.62 0.53 -1.56
CA CYS A 67 11.66 -0.05 -2.41
C CYS A 67 11.58 -1.57 -2.40
N GLU A 68 11.51 -2.15 -1.21
CA GLU A 68 11.44 -3.58 -1.02
C GLU A 68 10.15 -4.20 -1.54
N LEU A 69 9.00 -3.54 -1.35
CA LEU A 69 7.69 -4.02 -1.83
C LEU A 69 7.69 -4.28 -3.35
N ARG A 70 8.54 -3.60 -4.13
CA ARG A 70 8.68 -3.84 -5.58
C ARG A 70 9.20 -5.25 -5.92
N GLY A 71 9.87 -5.92 -4.99
CA GLY A 71 10.31 -7.30 -5.13
C GLY A 71 9.20 -8.33 -4.91
N TRP A 72 8.05 -7.92 -4.37
CA TRP A 72 6.94 -8.80 -4.06
C TRP A 72 5.91 -8.81 -5.20
N ARG A 73 5.37 -10.00 -5.50
CA ARG A 73 4.28 -10.18 -6.47
C ARG A 73 3.18 -11.02 -5.85
N LEU A 74 1.92 -10.72 -6.20
CA LEU A 74 0.83 -11.64 -5.89
C LEU A 74 1.10 -12.97 -6.58
N ALA A 75 0.83 -14.07 -5.89
CA ALA A 75 0.73 -15.35 -6.53
C ALA A 75 -0.43 -15.29 -7.54
N ALA A 76 -0.20 -15.85 -8.73
CA ALA A 76 -1.27 -16.06 -9.68
C ALA A 76 -2.35 -16.91 -9.00
N ALA A 77 -3.62 -16.60 -9.24
CA ALA A 77 -4.68 -17.52 -8.88
C ALA A 77 -4.43 -18.81 -9.64
N SER A 78 -4.09 -19.88 -8.91
CA SER A 78 -4.05 -21.22 -9.49
C SER A 78 -5.49 -21.55 -9.90
N LEU A 79 -5.73 -21.62 -11.21
CA LEU A 79 -6.87 -22.32 -11.78
C LEU A 79 -6.56 -23.82 -11.75
#